data_AF-A0A382E4X5-F1
#
_entry.id   AF-A0A382E4X5-F1
#
_cell.length_a   1.000
_cell.length_b   1.000
_cell.length_c   1.000
_cell.angle_alpha   90.00
_cell.angle_beta   90.00
_cell.angle_gamma   90.00
#
_symmetry.space_group_name_H-M   'P 1'
#
loop_
_entity.id
_entity.type
_entity.pdbx_description
1 polymer ?
#
loop_
_entity_poly.entity_id
_entity_poly.type
_entity_poly.pdbx_seq_one_letter_code
_entity_poly.pdbx_strand_id
1 'polypeptide(L)'
;MIPLDYGRSFILGTAARNEVRFWVESRTRIIDERTGQHEDYIQVGSCKGERTFAPNGLFQEDNYDFMPIFGPEHSVAFRRKAYLNPEYKECLPSMDFPFGGPRYYLTEGVKTDELRDNEAIVNANYALLPIVSQTEIWNDETQLRAIIECPAKTINSRREDHSYQVDTGPIVFPDLSARHDRYVDGISLAFVAFNAPHFADFVLEVPTTVGEGQQACQVHHYSELLSYKARNTMWSVEA
;
A
#
# COMPACT_ATOMS: atom_id res chain seq x y z
N MET A 1 -15.63 -2.11 0.17
CA MET A 1 -15.72 -0.69 -0.28
C MET A 1 -16.04 -0.70 -1.78
N ILE A 2 -16.50 0.40 -2.40
CA ILE A 2 -16.54 0.42 -3.87
C ILE A 2 -15.09 0.52 -4.35
N PRO A 3 -14.61 -0.43 -5.19
CA PRO A 3 -13.25 -0.37 -5.73
C PRO A 3 -12.96 0.95 -6.43
N LEU A 4 -11.76 1.48 -6.23
CA LEU A 4 -11.29 2.61 -7.03
C LEU A 4 -10.95 2.17 -8.47
N ASP A 5 -11.23 3.04 -9.43
CA ASP A 5 -10.51 3.06 -10.70
C ASP A 5 -9.13 3.67 -10.45
N TYR A 6 -8.16 2.80 -10.16
CA TYR A 6 -6.78 3.21 -9.94
C TYR A 6 -6.17 3.87 -11.18
N GLY A 7 -6.63 3.56 -12.39
CA GLY A 7 -6.18 4.22 -13.63
C GLY A 7 -6.56 5.71 -13.70
N ARG A 8 -7.53 6.14 -12.88
CA ARG A 8 -8.04 7.52 -12.82
C ARG A 8 -8.02 8.11 -11.41
N SER A 9 -7.19 7.56 -10.51
CA SER A 9 -7.08 8.03 -9.13
C SER A 9 -5.72 8.68 -8.86
N PHE A 10 -5.75 9.93 -8.40
CA PHE A 10 -4.57 10.77 -8.19
C PHE A 10 -4.63 11.56 -6.88
N ILE A 11 -3.46 11.99 -6.40
CA ILE A 11 -3.32 12.99 -5.34
C ILE A 11 -2.48 14.15 -5.89
N LEU A 12 -2.89 15.38 -5.60
CA LEU A 12 -2.13 16.60 -5.91
C LEU A 12 -1.62 17.25 -4.62
N GLY A 13 -0.33 17.58 -4.59
CA GLY A 13 0.24 18.50 -3.60
C GLY A 13 -0.14 19.95 -3.91
N THR A 14 -0.22 20.79 -2.88
CA THR A 14 -0.60 22.21 -2.99
C THR A 14 0.54 23.18 -2.70
N ALA A 15 1.76 22.70 -2.46
CA ALA A 15 2.89 23.57 -2.19
C ALA A 15 3.31 24.30 -3.47
N ALA A 16 3.29 25.63 -3.45
CA ALA A 16 3.68 26.46 -4.59
C ALA A 16 5.11 26.18 -5.12
N ARG A 17 6.00 25.67 -4.26
CA ARG A 17 7.36 25.27 -4.65
C ARG A 17 7.43 23.97 -5.44
N ASN A 18 6.42 23.09 -5.34
CA ASN A 18 6.35 21.78 -5.99
C ASN A 18 4.92 21.21 -5.90
N GLU A 19 4.10 21.48 -6.90
CA GLU A 19 2.73 20.94 -7.04
C GLU A 19 2.77 19.53 -7.64
N VAL A 20 3.31 18.59 -6.86
CA VAL A 20 3.49 17.20 -7.31
C VAL A 20 2.14 16.53 -7.59
N ARG A 21 2.08 15.73 -8.66
CA ARG A 21 0.98 14.82 -8.94
C ARG A 21 1.42 13.39 -8.73
N PHE A 22 0.70 12.69 -7.88
CA PHE A 22 0.93 11.31 -7.54
C PHE A 22 -0.17 10.41 -8.09
N TRP A 23 0.21 9.24 -8.59
CA TRP A 23 -0.72 8.17 -8.95
C TRP A 23 -1.03 7.33 -7.72
N VAL A 24 -2.29 7.04 -7.43
CA VAL A 24 -2.67 6.17 -6.31
C VAL A 24 -2.34 4.72 -6.63
N GLU A 25 -1.77 3.99 -5.66
CA GLU A 25 -1.41 2.57 -5.80
C GLU A 25 -2.08 1.65 -4.78
N SER A 26 -2.47 2.15 -3.60
CA SER A 26 -3.30 1.40 -2.65
C SER A 26 -4.10 2.33 -1.75
N ARG A 27 -5.16 1.79 -1.17
CA ARG A 27 -6.01 2.44 -0.16
C ARG A 27 -6.24 1.46 0.97
N THR A 28 -5.81 1.82 2.18
CA THR A 28 -6.09 1.03 3.37
C THR A 28 -7.04 1.79 4.27
N ARG A 29 -8.22 1.22 4.52
CA ARG A 29 -9.17 1.73 5.50
C ARG A 29 -8.95 1.03 6.83
N ILE A 30 -8.68 1.76 7.89
CA ILE A 30 -8.60 1.26 9.27
C ILE A 30 -9.89 1.65 9.98
N ILE A 31 -10.54 0.69 10.63
CA ILE A 31 -11.87 0.79 11.21
C ILE A 31 -11.78 0.43 12.70
N ASP A 32 -12.31 1.32 13.54
CA ASP A 32 -12.50 1.07 14.95
C ASP A 32 -13.92 0.55 15.19
N GLU A 33 -14.06 -0.75 15.46
CA GLU A 33 -15.37 -1.37 15.68
C GLU A 33 -16.04 -0.90 16.97
N ARG A 34 -15.29 -0.35 17.93
CA ARG A 34 -15.85 0.17 19.19
C ARG A 34 -16.55 1.50 18.99
N THR A 35 -16.02 2.33 18.09
CA THR A 35 -16.52 3.70 17.88
C THR A 35 -17.26 3.87 16.56
N GLY A 36 -17.10 2.93 15.62
CA GLY A 36 -17.59 3.01 14.25
C GLY A 36 -16.82 3.99 13.36
N GLN A 37 -15.74 4.61 13.87
CA GLN A 37 -14.91 5.54 13.11
C GLN A 37 -13.95 4.81 12.19
N HIS A 38 -13.52 5.48 11.11
CA HIS A 38 -12.51 4.95 10.22
C HIS A 38 -11.63 6.05 9.63
N GLU A 39 -10.42 5.67 9.24
CA GLU A 39 -9.47 6.51 8.51
C GLU A 39 -8.99 5.79 7.26
N ASP A 40 -8.88 6.52 6.15
CA ASP A 40 -8.32 6.01 4.90
C ASP A 40 -6.90 6.53 4.71
N TYR A 41 -5.98 5.60 4.45
CA TYR A 41 -4.58 5.87 4.14
C TYR A 41 -4.31 5.52 2.69
N ILE A 42 -3.91 6.52 1.90
CA ILE A 42 -3.74 6.41 0.45
C ILE A 42 -2.25 6.38 0.12
N GLN A 43 -1.76 5.23 -0.32
CA GLN A 43 -0.43 5.12 -0.88
C GLN A 43 -0.44 5.57 -2.33
N VAL A 44 0.62 6.24 -2.71
CA VAL A 44 0.87 6.62 -4.08
C VAL A 44 2.13 5.98 -4.64
N GLY A 45 2.34 6.10 -5.96
CA GLY A 45 3.54 5.60 -6.60
C GLY A 45 4.81 6.18 -6.00
N SER A 46 5.78 5.31 -5.73
CA SER A 46 7.10 5.73 -5.25
C SER A 46 7.81 6.61 -6.26
N CYS A 47 8.57 7.58 -5.77
CA CYS A 47 9.53 8.32 -6.57
C CYS A 47 10.94 8.25 -5.94
N LYS A 48 11.89 8.98 -6.53
CA LYS A 48 13.28 9.03 -6.07
C LYS A 48 13.57 10.37 -5.40
N GLY A 49 14.50 10.37 -4.46
CA GLY A 49 15.11 11.59 -3.95
C GLY A 49 15.83 12.33 -5.07
N GLU A 50 15.25 13.43 -5.54
CA GLU A 50 15.79 14.21 -6.66
C GLU A 50 15.99 15.69 -6.30
N ARG A 51 16.86 16.34 -7.05
CA ARG A 51 17.02 17.79 -7.08
C ARG A 51 15.93 18.38 -7.98
N THR A 52 14.70 18.44 -7.46
CA THR A 52 13.53 18.91 -8.21
C THR A 52 13.81 20.27 -8.88
N PHE A 53 13.54 20.37 -10.18
CA PHE A 53 13.77 21.54 -11.05
C PHE A 53 15.24 21.95 -11.31
N ALA A 54 16.23 21.15 -10.91
CA ALA A 54 17.62 21.43 -11.30
C ALA A 54 17.78 21.34 -12.83
N PRO A 55 18.66 22.16 -13.45
CA PRO A 55 18.82 22.18 -14.91
C PRO A 55 19.43 20.88 -15.48
N ASN A 56 20.20 20.15 -14.69
CA ASN A 56 20.74 18.82 -14.97
C ASN A 56 21.21 18.16 -13.66
N GLY A 57 21.55 16.86 -13.72
CA GLY A 57 22.02 16.13 -12.54
C GLY A 57 20.95 15.99 -11.47
N LEU A 58 19.75 15.54 -11.87
CA LEU A 58 18.58 15.42 -10.99
C LEU A 58 18.80 14.42 -9.85
N PHE A 59 19.52 13.33 -10.11
CA PHE A 59 19.81 12.30 -9.13
C PHE A 59 21.17 12.49 -8.48
N GLN A 60 21.25 12.13 -7.20
CA GLN A 60 22.45 12.09 -6.38
C GLN A 60 22.89 10.65 -6.12
N GLU A 61 24.16 10.47 -5.75
CA GLU A 61 24.76 9.14 -5.50
C GLU A 61 24.12 8.45 -4.29
N ASP A 62 24.03 9.11 -3.13
CA ASP A 62 23.25 8.64 -1.98
C ASP A 62 21.76 8.97 -2.18
N ASN A 63 21.14 8.27 -3.13
CA ASN A 63 19.71 8.36 -3.43
C ASN A 63 18.88 7.48 -2.49
N TYR A 64 17.56 7.68 -2.53
CA TYR A 64 16.61 6.90 -1.75
C TYR A 64 15.27 6.77 -2.49
N ASP A 65 14.54 5.69 -2.21
CA ASP A 65 13.13 5.61 -2.57
C ASP A 65 12.33 6.50 -1.63
N PHE A 66 11.44 7.31 -2.18
CA PHE A 66 10.50 8.14 -1.44
C PHE A 66 9.08 7.63 -1.69
N MET A 67 8.44 7.12 -0.63
CA MET A 67 7.09 6.56 -0.68
C MET A 67 6.20 7.27 0.34
N PRO A 68 5.42 8.27 -0.08
CA PRO A 68 4.47 8.92 0.81
C PRO A 68 3.14 8.16 0.85
N ILE A 69 2.51 8.16 2.03
CA ILE A 69 1.16 7.67 2.28
C ILE A 69 0.39 8.78 2.97
N PHE A 70 -0.75 9.15 2.39
CA PHE A 70 -1.55 10.28 2.84
C PHE A 70 -2.74 9.80 3.66
N GLY A 71 -2.78 10.18 4.93
CA GLY A 71 -3.94 10.01 5.82
C GLY A 71 -4.69 11.32 6.05
N PRO A 72 -5.82 11.28 6.77
CA PRO A 72 -6.71 12.44 6.94
C PRO A 72 -6.06 13.57 7.75
N GLU A 73 -5.54 13.26 8.93
CA GLU A 73 -4.87 14.23 9.80
C GLU A 73 -3.35 14.12 9.75
N HIS A 74 -2.85 12.89 9.66
CA HIS A 74 -1.43 12.59 9.62
C HIS A 74 -1.08 11.72 8.41
N SER A 75 0.07 11.99 7.83
CA SER A 75 0.65 11.27 6.71
C SER A 75 2.02 10.71 7.11
N VAL A 76 2.50 9.73 6.36
CA VAL A 76 3.83 9.13 6.58
C VAL A 76 4.65 9.13 5.30
N ALA A 77 5.93 9.45 5.42
CA ALA A 77 6.91 9.27 4.36
C ALA A 77 7.87 8.12 4.72
N PHE A 78 8.05 7.20 3.78
CA PHE A 78 9.12 6.22 3.83
C PHE A 78 10.30 6.65 2.93
N ARG A 79 11.52 6.65 3.47
CA ARG A 79 12.78 7.05 2.81
C ARG A 79 13.79 5.92 2.86
N ARG A 80 13.70 5.01 1.89
CA ARG A 80 14.50 3.80 1.86
C ARG A 80 15.87 4.07 1.24
N LYS A 81 16.92 3.94 2.06
CA LYS A 81 18.32 3.91 1.60
C LYS A 81 18.81 2.47 1.45
N ALA A 82 20.02 2.33 0.89
CA ALA A 82 20.70 1.03 0.79
C ALA A 82 21.21 0.49 2.16
N TYR A 83 21.11 1.29 3.22
CA TYR A 83 21.53 0.99 4.58
C TYR A 83 20.42 1.35 5.59
N LEU A 84 20.46 0.78 6.79
CA LEU A 84 19.55 1.16 7.87
C LEU A 84 19.76 2.63 8.24
N ASN A 85 18.72 3.45 8.09
CA ASN A 85 18.76 4.89 8.38
C ASN A 85 17.65 5.31 9.35
N PRO A 86 17.93 6.23 10.30
CA PRO A 86 16.93 6.68 11.27
C PRO A 86 15.78 7.48 10.63
N GLU A 87 16.02 8.05 9.45
CA GLU A 87 15.05 8.84 8.67
C GLU A 87 14.11 7.97 7.82
N TYR A 88 14.16 6.64 7.96
CA TYR A 88 13.40 5.71 7.14
C TYR A 88 11.90 5.97 7.17
N LYS A 89 11.33 6.27 8.34
CA LYS A 89 9.91 6.53 8.53
C LYS A 89 9.71 7.85 9.26
N GLU A 90 8.93 8.74 8.68
CA GLU A 90 8.60 10.04 9.27
C GLU A 90 7.10 10.29 9.19
N CYS A 91 6.45 10.48 10.33
CA CYS A 91 5.02 10.81 10.42
C CYS A 91 4.86 12.30 10.69
N LEU A 92 4.06 12.98 9.88
CA LEU A 92 3.84 14.42 9.93
C LEU A 92 2.34 14.72 9.84
N PRO A 93 1.86 15.86 10.37
CA PRO A 93 0.54 16.37 10.01
C PRO A 93 0.40 16.46 8.48
N SER A 94 -0.72 16.01 7.92
CA SER A 94 -0.92 15.94 6.46
C SER A 94 -0.79 17.29 5.77
N MET A 95 -1.11 18.38 6.48
CA MET A 95 -0.96 19.74 5.97
C MET A 95 0.49 20.26 5.97
N ASP A 96 1.35 19.70 6.83
CA ASP A 96 2.75 20.09 6.98
C ASP A 96 3.70 19.24 6.12
N PHE A 97 3.15 18.28 5.39
CA PHE A 97 3.90 17.45 4.46
C PHE A 97 4.63 18.34 3.43
N PRO A 98 5.83 17.95 2.92
CA PRO A 98 6.64 18.84 2.07
C PRO A 98 5.95 19.37 0.80
N PHE A 99 4.86 18.73 0.37
CA PHE A 99 4.05 19.11 -0.79
C PHE A 99 2.80 19.91 -0.41
N GLY A 100 2.69 20.39 0.82
CA GLY A 100 1.48 20.98 1.36
C GLY A 100 0.38 19.93 1.60
N GLY A 101 -0.84 20.39 1.80
CA GLY A 101 -1.99 19.50 2.03
C GLY A 101 -2.35 18.69 0.78
N PRO A 102 -2.63 17.38 0.91
CA PRO A 102 -3.05 16.55 -0.22
C PRO A 102 -4.46 16.92 -0.70
N ARG A 103 -4.63 17.08 -2.02
CA ARG A 103 -5.93 17.12 -2.68
C ARG A 103 -6.20 15.77 -3.34
N TYR A 104 -7.25 15.11 -2.88
CA TYR A 104 -7.62 13.77 -3.32
C TYR A 104 -8.55 13.80 -4.53
N TYR A 105 -8.16 13.10 -5.58
CA TYR A 105 -8.97 12.86 -6.78
C TYR A 105 -9.11 11.34 -6.93
N LEU A 106 -9.96 10.75 -6.10
CA LEU A 106 -10.20 9.30 -6.08
C LEU A 106 -11.45 9.00 -6.89
N THR A 107 -11.29 8.26 -7.97
CA THR A 107 -12.39 7.87 -8.86
C THR A 107 -12.86 6.48 -8.47
N GLU A 108 -14.11 6.34 -8.03
CA GLU A 108 -14.72 5.02 -7.84
C GLU A 108 -15.04 4.38 -9.19
N GLY A 109 -14.97 3.04 -9.25
CA GLY A 109 -15.34 2.30 -10.46
C GLY A 109 -16.80 2.51 -10.84
N VAL A 110 -17.05 2.87 -12.10
CA VAL A 110 -18.42 3.12 -12.60
C VAL A 110 -19.21 1.82 -12.67
N LYS A 111 -18.54 0.74 -13.11
CA LYS A 111 -19.08 -0.61 -13.11
C LYS A 111 -18.05 -1.53 -12.47
N THR A 112 -18.48 -2.18 -11.40
CA THR A 112 -17.66 -3.12 -10.64
C THR A 112 -18.40 -4.43 -10.50
N ASP A 113 -17.72 -5.52 -10.86
CA ASP A 113 -18.26 -6.87 -10.79
C ASP A 113 -17.36 -7.71 -9.87
N GLU A 114 -17.96 -8.35 -8.87
CA GLU A 114 -17.23 -9.25 -7.97
C GLU A 114 -16.90 -10.56 -8.69
N LEU A 115 -15.62 -10.91 -8.71
CA LEU A 115 -15.11 -12.16 -9.27
C LEU A 115 -15.20 -13.25 -8.19
N ARG A 116 -16.39 -13.84 -8.04
CA ARG A 116 -16.78 -14.66 -6.89
C ARG A 116 -16.10 -16.02 -6.77
N ASP A 117 -15.52 -16.51 -7.85
CA ASP A 117 -14.85 -17.80 -7.89
C ASP A 117 -13.57 -17.75 -8.71
N ASN A 118 -12.80 -18.82 -8.57
CA ASN A 118 -11.53 -19.04 -9.24
C ASN A 118 -11.63 -18.92 -10.77
N GLU A 119 -12.70 -19.45 -11.37
CA GLU A 119 -12.89 -19.39 -12.82
C GLU A 119 -13.11 -17.95 -13.29
N ALA A 120 -13.96 -17.18 -12.60
CA ALA A 120 -14.19 -15.76 -12.88
C ALA A 120 -12.90 -14.94 -12.77
N ILE A 121 -12.09 -15.17 -11.73
CA ILE A 121 -10.80 -14.49 -11.54
C ILE A 121 -9.84 -14.79 -12.69
N VAL A 122 -9.69 -16.08 -13.04
CA VAL A 122 -8.80 -16.50 -14.13
C VAL A 122 -9.28 -15.95 -15.48
N ASN A 123 -10.59 -15.98 -15.75
CA ASN A 123 -11.16 -15.45 -16.98
C ASN A 123 -10.95 -13.93 -17.09
N ALA A 124 -11.19 -13.18 -16.01
CA ALA A 124 -10.93 -11.74 -15.98
C ALA A 124 -9.43 -11.41 -16.20
N ASN A 125 -8.53 -12.20 -15.60
CA ASN A 125 -7.09 -12.03 -15.77
C ASN A 125 -6.65 -12.22 -17.23
N TYR A 126 -7.16 -13.25 -17.91
CA TYR A 126 -6.85 -13.48 -19.32
C TYR A 126 -7.57 -12.55 -20.29
N ALA A 127 -8.67 -11.93 -19.85
CA ALA A 127 -9.34 -10.85 -20.57
C ALA A 127 -8.65 -9.48 -20.39
N LEU A 128 -7.59 -9.41 -19.56
CA LEU A 128 -6.86 -8.18 -19.23
C LEU A 128 -7.77 -7.10 -18.64
N LEU A 129 -8.81 -7.51 -17.89
CA LEU A 129 -9.63 -6.57 -17.15
C LEU A 129 -8.81 -5.96 -16.00
N PRO A 130 -8.99 -4.68 -15.67
CA PRO A 130 -8.44 -4.12 -14.43
C PRO A 130 -9.05 -4.87 -13.24
N ILE A 131 -8.20 -5.53 -12.45
CA ILE A 131 -8.62 -6.28 -11.26
C ILE A 131 -8.12 -5.57 -10.00
N VAL A 132 -9.02 -5.33 -9.07
CA VAL A 132 -8.75 -4.78 -7.75
C VAL A 132 -9.03 -5.83 -6.69
N SER A 133 -8.09 -5.99 -5.77
CA SER A 133 -8.25 -6.82 -4.57
C SER A 133 -8.66 -5.97 -3.38
N GLN A 134 -9.49 -6.53 -2.50
CA GLN A 134 -9.72 -6.04 -1.14
C GLN A 134 -9.41 -7.19 -0.17
N THR A 135 -8.34 -7.05 0.60
CA THR A 135 -7.94 -7.96 1.67
C THR A 135 -8.37 -7.37 3.00
N GLU A 136 -9.31 -8.02 3.66
CA GLU A 136 -9.78 -7.61 4.98
C GLU A 136 -9.17 -8.46 6.09
N ILE A 137 -8.62 -7.81 7.10
CA ILE A 137 -8.03 -8.41 8.31
C ILE A 137 -8.63 -7.74 9.55
N TRP A 138 -8.67 -8.45 10.67
CA TRP A 138 -9.24 -7.95 11.92
C TRP A 138 -8.54 -8.52 13.14
N ASN A 139 -8.68 -7.83 14.27
CA ASN A 139 -8.20 -8.26 15.57
C ASN A 139 -9.34 -8.13 16.59
N ASP A 140 -9.75 -9.26 17.17
CA ASP A 140 -10.86 -9.34 18.12
C ASP A 140 -10.53 -8.69 19.47
N GLU A 141 -9.26 -8.64 19.88
CA GLU A 141 -8.84 -8.05 21.16
C GLU A 141 -8.83 -6.52 21.10
N THR A 142 -8.25 -5.95 20.05
CA THR A 142 -8.18 -4.49 19.87
C THR A 142 -9.47 -3.91 19.29
N GLN A 143 -10.34 -4.78 18.75
CA GLN A 143 -11.55 -4.41 18.01
C GLN A 143 -11.23 -3.45 16.86
N LEU A 144 -10.11 -3.72 16.17
CA LEU A 144 -9.68 -3.02 14.97
C LEU A 144 -9.84 -3.94 13.77
N ARG A 145 -10.24 -3.35 12.64
CA ARG A 145 -10.36 -4.03 11.35
C ARG A 145 -9.74 -3.16 10.27
N ALA A 146 -9.17 -3.78 9.25
CA ALA A 146 -8.67 -3.06 8.09
C ALA A 146 -9.14 -3.69 6.79
N ILE A 147 -9.37 -2.85 5.78
CA ILE A 147 -9.59 -3.26 4.38
C ILE A 147 -8.44 -2.67 3.57
N ILE A 148 -7.56 -3.54 3.07
CA ILE A 148 -6.41 -3.19 2.23
C ILE A 148 -6.84 -3.40 0.78
N GLU A 149 -7.02 -2.29 0.05
CA GLU A 149 -7.44 -2.28 -1.35
C GLU A 149 -6.28 -1.89 -2.27
N CYS A 150 -6.05 -2.67 -3.31
CA CYS A 150 -5.04 -2.36 -4.32
C CYS A 150 -5.30 -3.08 -5.65
N PRO A 151 -4.79 -2.56 -6.79
CA PRO A 151 -4.75 -3.30 -8.04
C PRO A 151 -3.99 -4.62 -7.84
N ALA A 152 -4.52 -5.71 -8.38
CA ALA A 152 -3.80 -6.98 -8.42
C ALA A 152 -2.72 -6.92 -9.52
N LYS A 153 -1.59 -6.26 -9.22
CA LYS A 153 -0.52 -5.98 -10.20
C LYS A 153 0.13 -7.25 -10.76
N THR A 154 0.16 -8.32 -9.97
CA THR A 154 0.65 -9.64 -10.41
C THR A 154 -0.39 -10.70 -10.02
N ILE A 155 -0.79 -11.51 -11.00
CA ILE A 155 -1.62 -12.70 -10.80
C ILE A 155 -0.96 -13.87 -11.52
N ASN A 156 -0.39 -14.81 -10.75
CA ASN A 156 0.00 -16.11 -11.28
C ASN A 156 -1.27 -16.93 -11.48
N SER A 157 -1.50 -17.50 -12.66
CA SER A 157 -2.72 -18.29 -12.92
C SER A 157 -2.48 -19.47 -13.85
N ARG A 158 -3.32 -20.50 -13.73
CA ARG A 158 -3.33 -21.68 -14.58
C ARG A 158 -4.77 -22.02 -14.98
N ARG A 159 -5.03 -22.07 -16.29
CA ARG A 159 -6.38 -22.36 -16.83
C ARG A 159 -6.85 -23.79 -16.60
N GLU A 160 -5.94 -24.75 -16.52
CA GLU A 160 -6.28 -26.19 -16.43
C GLU A 160 -7.15 -26.52 -15.21
N ASP A 161 -6.88 -25.87 -14.08
CA ASP A 161 -7.59 -26.08 -12.81
C ASP A 161 -8.12 -24.79 -12.19
N HIS A 162 -8.15 -23.71 -12.98
CA HIS A 162 -8.56 -22.37 -12.57
C HIS A 162 -7.82 -21.86 -11.32
N SER A 163 -6.60 -22.31 -11.05
CA SER A 163 -5.83 -21.78 -9.92
C SER A 163 -5.33 -20.36 -10.19
N TYR A 164 -5.31 -19.53 -9.14
CA TYR A 164 -4.77 -18.19 -9.15
C TYR A 164 -3.96 -17.92 -7.88
N GLN A 165 -3.02 -16.98 -7.94
CA GLN A 165 -2.35 -16.42 -6.78
C GLN A 165 -2.06 -14.96 -7.05
N VAL A 166 -2.58 -14.09 -6.19
CA VAL A 166 -2.23 -12.67 -6.17
C VAL A 166 -0.91 -12.52 -5.41
N ASP A 167 -0.04 -11.67 -5.94
CA ASP A 167 1.17 -11.19 -5.29
C ASP A 167 1.33 -9.71 -5.64
N THR A 168 1.11 -8.82 -4.67
CA THR A 168 1.18 -7.40 -4.96
C THR A 168 1.66 -6.58 -3.79
N GLY A 169 2.26 -5.45 -4.13
CA GLY A 169 2.81 -4.51 -3.17
C GLY A 169 3.73 -3.50 -3.84
N PRO A 170 4.41 -2.68 -3.03
CA PRO A 170 4.12 -2.51 -1.60
C PRO A 170 2.69 -1.97 -1.38
N ILE A 171 2.06 -2.34 -0.26
CA ILE A 171 0.76 -1.85 0.23
C ILE A 171 0.94 -1.19 1.62
N VAL A 172 -0.06 -0.42 2.05
CA VAL A 172 -0.14 0.11 3.43
C VAL A 172 -0.64 -0.98 4.37
N PHE A 173 0.26 -1.57 5.15
CA PHE A 173 -0.10 -2.54 6.18
C PHE A 173 -0.33 -1.83 7.53
N PRO A 174 -1.52 -1.95 8.15
CA PRO A 174 -1.77 -1.42 9.48
C PRO A 174 -1.50 -2.47 10.55
N ASP A 175 -0.70 -2.14 11.56
CA ASP A 175 -0.61 -2.95 12.78
C ASP A 175 -1.92 -2.85 13.58
N LEU A 176 -2.67 -3.96 13.59
CA LEU A 176 -3.92 -4.08 14.35
C LEU A 176 -3.73 -4.75 15.72
N SER A 177 -2.49 -5.17 16.05
CA SER A 177 -2.18 -5.86 17.32
C SER A 177 -2.15 -4.92 18.52
N ALA A 178 -1.97 -3.63 18.27
CA ALA A 178 -1.98 -2.59 19.28
C ALA A 178 -2.90 -1.43 18.89
N ARG A 179 -3.34 -0.66 19.90
CA ARG A 179 -4.01 0.63 19.68
C ARG A 179 -2.98 1.74 19.77
N HIS A 180 -2.60 2.27 18.62
CA HIS A 180 -1.75 3.45 18.52
C HIS A 180 -2.55 4.71 18.82
N ASP A 181 -1.90 5.73 19.39
CA ASP A 181 -2.52 7.05 19.59
C ASP A 181 -2.96 7.67 18.26
N ARG A 182 -2.20 7.43 17.19
CA ARG A 182 -2.53 7.76 15.80
C ARG A 182 -2.33 6.53 14.95
N TYR A 183 -3.28 6.16 14.09
CA TYR A 183 -3.13 4.95 13.27
C TYR A 183 -1.91 4.98 12.35
N VAL A 184 -1.51 6.17 11.87
CA VAL A 184 -0.29 6.36 11.06
C VAL A 184 0.98 5.80 11.73
N ASP A 185 1.05 5.79 13.06
CA ASP A 185 2.21 5.30 13.80
C ASP A 185 2.38 3.77 13.65
N GLY A 186 1.26 3.05 13.47
CA GLY A 186 1.22 1.60 13.23
C GLY A 186 1.36 1.18 11.76
N ILE A 187 1.59 2.10 10.84
CA ILE A 187 1.70 1.78 9.40
C ILE A 187 3.09 1.24 9.04
N SER A 188 3.11 0.15 8.29
CA SER A 188 4.30 -0.44 7.67
C SER A 188 4.08 -0.66 6.16
N LEU A 189 5.16 -0.86 5.42
CA LEU A 189 5.08 -1.33 4.04
C LEU A 189 5.12 -2.86 4.02
N ALA A 190 4.26 -3.47 3.21
CA ALA A 190 4.26 -4.92 3.01
C ALA A 190 3.93 -5.31 1.58
N PHE A 191 4.26 -6.53 1.19
CA PHE A 191 3.60 -7.21 0.08
C PHE A 191 2.53 -8.15 0.63
N VAL A 192 1.46 -8.35 -0.12
CA VAL A 192 0.38 -9.27 0.21
C VAL A 192 0.29 -10.37 -0.85
N ALA A 193 0.11 -11.60 -0.40
CA ALA A 193 -0.11 -12.76 -1.25
C ALA A 193 -1.29 -13.60 -0.75
N PHE A 194 -2.12 -14.08 -1.69
CA PHE A 194 -3.19 -15.03 -1.39
C PHE A 194 -3.63 -15.78 -2.64
N ASN A 195 -4.11 -17.01 -2.45
CA ASN A 195 -4.69 -17.86 -3.49
C ASN A 195 -6.06 -18.44 -3.11
N ALA A 196 -6.62 -17.98 -1.99
CA ALA A 196 -7.90 -18.40 -1.47
C ALA A 196 -8.61 -17.22 -0.77
N PRO A 197 -9.94 -17.28 -0.57
CA PRO A 197 -10.69 -16.15 -0.03
C PRO A 197 -10.54 -15.94 1.49
N HIS A 198 -9.94 -16.88 2.23
CA HIS A 198 -10.04 -16.95 3.69
C HIS A 198 -8.73 -16.70 4.46
N PHE A 199 -7.62 -16.45 3.75
CA PHE A 199 -6.32 -16.13 4.36
C PHE A 199 -5.52 -15.18 3.48
N ALA A 200 -4.61 -14.42 4.07
CA ALA A 200 -3.61 -13.67 3.34
C ALA A 200 -2.27 -13.72 4.07
N ASP A 201 -1.21 -13.92 3.31
CA ASP A 201 0.16 -13.85 3.77
C ASP A 201 0.74 -12.48 3.44
N PHE A 202 1.58 -11.98 4.34
CA PHE A 202 2.26 -10.70 4.20
C PHE A 202 3.75 -10.89 4.44
N VAL A 203 4.55 -10.11 3.72
CA VAL A 203 5.95 -9.89 4.05
C VAL A 203 6.17 -8.39 4.29
N LEU A 204 6.61 -8.04 5.50
CA LEU A 204 6.78 -6.65 5.94
C LEU A 204 8.23 -6.20 5.76
N GLU A 205 8.41 -4.93 5.40
CA GLU A 205 9.72 -4.30 5.33
C GLU A 205 10.21 -3.87 6.72
N VAL A 206 11.22 -4.58 7.23
CA VAL A 206 11.77 -4.38 8.57
C VAL A 206 13.30 -4.34 8.57
N PRO A 207 13.94 -3.76 9.62
CA PRO A 207 15.38 -3.89 9.82
C PRO A 207 15.81 -5.36 9.82
N THR A 208 16.70 -5.71 8.90
CA THR A 208 17.16 -7.08 8.66
C THR A 208 18.67 -7.11 8.57
N THR A 209 19.30 -8.05 9.29
CA THR A 209 20.74 -8.28 9.19
C THR A 209 21.07 -9.02 7.89
N VAL A 210 22.00 -8.49 7.10
CA VAL A 210 22.52 -9.08 5.87
C VAL A 210 24.04 -9.22 5.94
N GLY A 211 24.59 -10.20 5.23
CA GLY A 211 26.02 -10.55 5.29
C GLY A 211 26.40 -11.41 6.51
N GLU A 212 27.69 -11.74 6.63
CA GLU A 212 28.21 -12.62 7.68
C GLU A 212 29.44 -12.01 8.38
N GLY A 213 29.64 -12.39 9.65
CA GLY A 213 30.82 -12.01 10.43
C GLY A 213 31.04 -10.50 10.52
N GLN A 214 32.26 -10.05 10.19
CA GLN A 214 32.63 -8.63 10.23
C GLN A 214 31.98 -7.77 9.13
N GLN A 215 31.36 -8.39 8.12
CA GLN A 215 30.66 -7.70 7.04
C GLN A 215 29.15 -7.61 7.28
N ALA A 216 28.65 -8.15 8.39
CA ALA A 216 27.23 -8.07 8.71
C ALA A 216 26.80 -6.62 8.94
N CYS A 217 25.72 -6.20 8.30
CA CYS A 217 25.10 -4.89 8.50
C CYS A 217 23.57 -5.02 8.51
N GLN A 218 22.87 -3.95 8.91
CA GLN A 218 21.41 -3.91 8.86
C GLN A 218 20.92 -3.05 7.70
N VAL A 219 19.85 -3.50 7.05
CA VAL A 219 19.14 -2.80 5.97
C VAL A 219 17.64 -2.96 6.16
N HIS A 220 16.83 -2.13 5.49
CA HIS A 220 15.40 -2.40 5.36
C HIS A 220 15.15 -3.45 4.28
N HIS A 221 14.52 -4.56 4.67
CA HIS A 221 14.22 -5.68 3.79
C HIS A 221 12.86 -6.30 4.14
N TYR A 222 12.17 -6.80 3.12
CA TYR A 222 10.94 -7.57 3.26
C TYR A 222 11.28 -8.95 3.81
N SER A 223 11.21 -9.13 5.14
CA SER A 223 11.70 -10.33 5.81
C SER A 223 10.86 -10.81 7.00
N GLU A 224 9.97 -9.98 7.55
CA GLU A 224 9.02 -10.41 8.55
C GLU A 224 7.79 -11.02 7.87
N LEU A 225 7.55 -12.30 8.13
CA LEU A 225 6.44 -13.06 7.54
C LEU A 225 5.27 -13.10 8.51
N LEU A 226 4.09 -12.68 8.05
CA LEU A 226 2.85 -12.74 8.81
C LEU A 226 1.78 -13.48 7.98
N SER A 227 0.94 -14.26 8.66
CA SER A 227 -0.20 -14.94 8.05
C SER A 227 -1.45 -14.64 8.87
N TYR A 228 -2.49 -14.14 8.20
CA TYR A 228 -3.76 -13.79 8.83
C TYR A 228 -4.90 -14.62 8.26
N LYS A 229 -5.86 -14.97 9.13
CA LYS A 229 -7.22 -15.21 8.67
C LYS A 229 -7.73 -13.90 8.08
N ALA A 230 -8.23 -13.96 6.85
CA ALA A 230 -8.64 -12.79 6.09
C ALA A 230 -9.93 -13.04 5.33
N ARG A 231 -10.53 -11.98 4.79
CA ARG A 231 -11.53 -12.07 3.72
C ARG A 231 -10.97 -11.36 2.49
N ASN A 232 -10.61 -12.13 1.46
CA ASN A 232 -10.18 -11.58 0.18
C ASN A 232 -11.36 -11.54 -0.78
N THR A 233 -11.58 -10.39 -1.41
CA THR A 233 -12.49 -10.23 -2.53
C THR A 233 -11.76 -9.64 -3.72
N MET A 234 -12.17 -10.03 -4.92
CA MET A 234 -11.56 -9.62 -6.18
C MET A 234 -12.65 -9.00 -7.06
N TRP A 235 -12.33 -7.89 -7.70
CA TRP A 235 -13.28 -7.09 -8.45
C TRP A 235 -12.71 -6.74 -9.81
N SER A 236 -13.45 -6.95 -10.88
CA SER A 236 -13.15 -6.26 -12.14
C SER A 236 -13.70 -4.84 -12.08
N VAL A 237 -12.92 -3.87 -12.56
CA VAL A 237 -13.28 -2.46 -12.55
C VAL A 237 -13.26 -1.93 -13.98
N GLU A 238 -14.42 -1.46 -14.45
CA GLU A 238 -14.57 -0.77 -15.74
C GLU A 238 -14.66 0.75 -15.53
N ALA A 239 -14.06 1.47 -16.47
CA ALA A 239 -13.93 2.92 -16.47
C ALA A 239 -14.94 3.62 -17.39
#